data_AF-A0A1N6F3V0-F1
#
_entry.id   AF-A0A1N6F3V0-F1
#
_cell.length_a   1.000
_cell.length_b   1.000
_cell.length_c   1.000
_cell.angle_alpha   90.00
_cell.angle_beta   90.00
_cell.angle_gamma   90.00
#
_symmetry.space_group_name_H-M   'P 1'
#
loop_
_entity.id
_entity.type
_entity.pdbx_description
1 polymer ?
#
loop_
_entity_poly.entity_id
_entity_poly.type
_entity_poly.pdbx_seq_one_letter_code
_entity_poly.pdbx_strand_id
1 'polypeptide(L)'
;MKRVMVLAMAAVLCVAFAMVAYAVDAPSEPVKMEATKKPVMFNHATHTDYKCEECHHPVNGKENYQKCATAGCHSAAKADKKKAGSYYKIVHDKKPGKSGIATCVSCHKEVAGKDKAQKKALTGCKKSKCHS
;
A
#
# COMPACT_ATOMS: atom_id res chain seq x y z
N MET A 1 29.32 3.07 -51.92
CA MET A 1 29.45 2.14 -50.78
C MET A 1 29.58 2.84 -49.41
N LYS A 2 30.26 3.99 -49.26
CA LYS A 2 30.37 4.71 -47.97
C LYS A 2 29.11 5.46 -47.49
N ARG A 3 28.17 5.82 -48.39
CA ARG A 3 26.95 6.58 -48.03
C ARG A 3 25.77 5.70 -47.60
N VAL A 4 25.78 4.41 -47.96
CA VAL A 4 24.75 3.44 -47.54
C VAL A 4 25.01 2.95 -46.12
N MET A 5 26.27 2.95 -45.68
CA MET A 5 26.65 2.56 -44.31
C MET A 5 26.28 3.60 -43.24
N VAL A 6 26.16 4.89 -43.59
CA VAL A 6 25.85 5.95 -42.62
C VAL A 6 24.35 6.03 -42.31
N LEU A 7 23.49 5.64 -43.26
CA LEU A 7 22.03 5.60 -43.03
C LEU A 7 21.59 4.36 -42.24
N ALA A 8 22.38 3.29 -42.25
CA ALA A 8 22.11 2.09 -41.46
C ALA A 8 22.43 2.26 -39.96
N MET A 9 23.25 3.25 -39.57
CA MET A 9 23.55 3.53 -38.16
C MET A 9 22.57 4.51 -37.49
N ALA A 10 21.70 5.18 -38.24
CA ALA A 10 20.67 6.05 -37.66
C ALA A 10 19.39 5.28 -37.25
N ALA A 11 19.18 4.06 -37.76
CA ALA A 11 17.97 3.28 -37.50
C ALA A 11 18.05 2.39 -36.24
N VAL A 12 19.22 2.28 -35.59
CA VAL A 12 19.43 1.39 -34.43
C VAL A 12 19.23 2.12 -33.08
N LEU A 13 19.05 3.44 -33.08
CA LEU A 13 18.78 4.24 -31.87
C LEU A 13 17.29 4.34 -31.50
N CYS A 14 16.42 3.59 -32.19
CA CYS A 14 14.99 3.46 -31.87
C CYS A 14 14.65 2.09 -31.25
N VAL A 15 15.58 1.47 -30.51
CA VAL A 15 15.16 0.40 -29.58
C VAL A 15 14.51 1.08 -28.40
N ALA A 16 13.21 1.28 -28.56
CA ALA A 16 12.23 1.58 -27.55
C ALA A 16 12.66 1.00 -26.20
N PHE A 17 12.99 1.90 -25.28
CA PHE A 17 12.86 1.63 -23.86
C PHE A 17 11.35 1.61 -23.57
N ALA A 18 10.66 0.60 -24.11
CA ALA A 18 9.34 0.25 -23.65
C ALA A 18 9.55 -0.24 -22.23
N MET A 19 9.40 0.67 -21.27
CA MET A 19 9.20 0.30 -19.88
C MET A 19 7.93 -0.55 -19.88
N VAL A 20 8.11 -1.87 -19.94
CA VAL A 20 7.04 -2.81 -19.64
C VAL A 20 6.72 -2.54 -18.18
N ALA A 21 5.63 -1.80 -17.94
CA ALA A 21 5.04 -1.70 -16.62
C ALA A 21 4.55 -3.10 -16.27
N TYR A 22 5.35 -3.83 -15.49
CA TYR A 22 4.93 -5.10 -14.93
C TYR A 22 3.82 -4.79 -13.93
N ALA A 23 2.58 -5.12 -14.29
CA ALA A 23 1.48 -5.09 -13.33
C ALA A 23 1.76 -6.18 -12.28
N VAL A 24 1.92 -5.76 -11.02
CA VAL A 24 2.01 -6.70 -9.90
C VAL A 24 0.58 -7.09 -9.53
N ASP A 25 0.25 -8.37 -9.70
CA ASP A 25 -1.06 -8.89 -9.30
C ASP A 25 -1.23 -8.85 -7.77
N ALA A 26 -2.41 -8.45 -7.33
CA ALA A 26 -2.78 -8.53 -5.92
C ALA A 26 -2.91 -10.02 -5.50
N PRO A 27 -2.46 -10.39 -4.28
CA PRO A 27 -2.68 -11.73 -3.75
C PRO A 27 -4.16 -12.11 -3.74
N SER A 28 -4.49 -13.27 -4.30
CA SER A 28 -5.85 -13.81 -4.33
C SER A 28 -6.35 -14.26 -2.94
N GLU A 29 -5.42 -14.69 -2.08
CA GLU A 29 -5.71 -15.13 -0.72
C GLU A 29 -5.45 -14.01 0.31
N PRO A 30 -6.17 -14.01 1.45
CA PRO A 30 -5.89 -13.09 2.54
C PRO A 30 -4.43 -13.19 3.03
N VAL A 31 -3.75 -12.05 3.10
CA VAL A 31 -2.38 -11.97 3.59
C VAL A 31 -2.34 -11.69 5.09
N LYS A 32 -1.40 -12.32 5.78
CA LYS A 32 -1.23 -12.15 7.22
C LYS A 32 -0.29 -10.97 7.52
N MET A 33 -0.83 -9.94 8.19
CA MET A 33 -0.06 -8.79 8.67
C MET A 33 0.45 -9.05 10.10
N GLU A 34 1.66 -9.59 10.22
CA GLU A 34 2.21 -10.11 11.49
C GLU A 34 3.41 -9.34 12.04
N ALA A 35 3.56 -8.07 11.68
CA ALA A 35 4.62 -7.21 12.23
C ALA A 35 4.49 -6.93 13.75
N THR A 36 3.36 -7.32 14.37
CA THR A 36 3.12 -7.18 15.81
C THR A 36 2.64 -8.49 16.42
N LYS A 37 2.60 -8.56 17.77
CA LYS A 37 2.04 -9.70 18.51
C LYS A 37 0.54 -9.94 18.27
N LYS A 38 -0.15 -9.05 17.56
CA LYS A 38 -1.57 -9.16 17.21
C LYS A 38 -1.70 -9.16 15.69
N PRO A 39 -1.53 -10.31 15.03
CA PRO A 39 -1.67 -10.39 13.59
C PRO A 39 -3.11 -10.08 13.17
N VAL A 40 -3.27 -9.55 11.97
CA VAL A 40 -4.56 -9.36 11.30
C VAL A 40 -4.48 -9.95 9.90
N MET A 41 -5.60 -10.45 9.38
CA MET A 41 -5.69 -10.87 7.98
C MET A 41 -6.18 -9.70 7.14
N PHE A 42 -5.49 -9.40 6.06
CA PHE A 42 -5.87 -8.40 5.08
C PHE A 42 -6.28 -9.08 3.78
N ASN A 43 -7.46 -8.75 3.25
CA ASN A 43 -7.99 -9.37 2.05
C ASN A 43 -8.06 -8.33 0.91
N HIS A 44 -7.29 -8.54 -0.15
CA HIS A 44 -7.34 -7.65 -1.33
C HIS A 44 -8.68 -7.73 -2.06
N ALA A 45 -9.37 -8.88 -2.03
CA ALA A 45 -10.66 -9.06 -2.69
C ALA A 45 -11.77 -8.16 -2.13
N THR A 46 -11.61 -7.61 -0.92
CA THR A 46 -12.56 -6.63 -0.34
C THR A 46 -12.11 -5.18 -0.55
N HIS A 47 -11.03 -4.94 -1.29
CA HIS A 47 -10.45 -3.61 -1.52
C HIS A 47 -10.18 -3.34 -3.01
N THR A 48 -10.86 -4.05 -3.91
CA THR A 48 -10.66 -3.94 -5.37
C THR A 48 -11.06 -2.59 -5.95
N ASP A 49 -11.92 -1.85 -5.25
CA ASP A 49 -12.38 -0.52 -5.68
C ASP A 49 -11.36 0.59 -5.40
N TYR A 50 -10.29 0.29 -4.66
CA TYR A 50 -9.24 1.24 -4.30
C TYR A 50 -8.01 1.02 -5.17
N LYS A 51 -7.36 2.11 -5.58
CA LYS A 51 -6.10 2.00 -6.33
C LYS A 51 -5.01 1.45 -5.43
N CYS A 52 -4.11 0.66 -6.02
CA CYS A 52 -2.98 0.08 -5.28
C CYS A 52 -2.17 1.15 -4.53
N GLU A 53 -1.92 2.29 -5.18
CA GLU A 53 -1.15 3.43 -4.65
C GLU A 53 -1.77 4.12 -3.43
N GLU A 54 -3.06 3.91 -3.14
CA GLU A 54 -3.70 4.44 -1.93
C GLU A 54 -3.18 3.74 -0.66
N CYS A 55 -2.69 2.50 -0.79
CA CYS A 55 -2.06 1.73 0.29
C CYS A 55 -0.55 1.55 0.03
N HIS A 56 -0.20 1.11 -1.17
CA HIS A 56 1.15 0.94 -1.70
C HIS A 56 1.68 2.25 -2.27
N HIS A 57 1.69 3.27 -1.42
CA HIS A 57 2.05 4.61 -1.83
C HIS A 57 3.46 4.69 -2.42
N PRO A 58 3.70 5.61 -3.38
CA PRO A 58 5.02 5.79 -3.94
C PRO A 58 6.04 6.17 -2.87
N VAL A 59 7.27 5.71 -3.04
CA VAL A 59 8.43 6.10 -2.23
C VAL A 59 9.47 6.67 -3.20
N ASN A 60 9.85 7.93 -2.99
CA ASN A 60 10.75 8.66 -3.91
C ASN A 60 10.25 8.65 -5.37
N GLY A 61 8.94 8.78 -5.56
CA GLY A 61 8.31 8.81 -6.89
C GLY A 61 8.23 7.45 -7.60
N LYS A 62 8.54 6.34 -6.93
CA LYS A 62 8.49 4.99 -7.49
C LYS A 62 7.43 4.15 -6.80
N GLU A 63 6.81 3.25 -7.56
CA GLU A 63 5.91 2.22 -7.01
C GLU A 63 6.60 1.40 -5.93
N ASN A 64 5.85 1.04 -4.89
CA ASN A 64 6.39 0.32 -3.74
C ASN A 64 5.40 -0.70 -3.17
N TYR A 65 5.69 -1.98 -3.44
CA TYR A 65 4.89 -3.12 -2.99
C TYR A 65 5.52 -3.87 -1.80
N GLN A 66 6.54 -3.30 -1.15
CA GLN A 66 7.15 -3.92 0.03
C GLN A 66 6.17 -3.95 1.22
N LYS A 67 6.41 -4.87 2.17
CA LYS A 67 5.66 -4.89 3.43
C LYS A 67 5.82 -3.56 4.16
N CYS A 68 4.74 -3.04 4.75
CA CYS A 68 4.74 -1.73 5.40
C CYS A 68 5.81 -1.61 6.51
N ALA A 69 6.07 -2.72 7.22
CA ALA A 69 7.04 -2.80 8.32
C ALA A 69 8.45 -3.24 7.89
N THR A 70 8.78 -3.14 6.60
CA THR A 70 10.16 -3.35 6.13
C THR A 70 11.10 -2.37 6.86
N ALA A 71 12.33 -2.81 7.15
CA ALA A 71 13.32 -1.98 7.83
C ALA A 71 13.53 -0.65 7.08
N GLY A 72 13.48 0.48 7.79
CA GLY A 72 13.53 1.82 7.21
C GLY A 72 12.18 2.42 6.79
N CYS A 73 11.08 1.66 6.86
CA CYS A 73 9.72 2.13 6.57
C CYS A 73 8.95 2.41 7.88
N HIS A 74 7.85 1.68 8.13
CA HIS A 74 7.00 1.89 9.29
C HIS A 74 7.39 0.94 10.43
N SER A 75 8.16 1.45 11.40
CA SER A 75 8.61 0.64 12.53
C SER A 75 7.45 0.09 13.38
N ALA A 76 7.49 -1.22 13.63
CA ALA A 76 6.60 -1.92 14.55
C ALA A 76 7.17 -2.04 15.97
N ALA A 77 8.34 -1.45 16.25
CA ALA A 77 8.93 -1.47 17.58
C ALA A 77 8.00 -0.78 18.59
N LYS A 78 7.87 -1.36 19.79
CA LYS A 78 6.98 -0.82 20.84
C LYS A 78 7.32 0.62 21.21
N ALA A 79 8.61 0.96 21.26
CA ALA A 79 9.08 2.31 21.56
C ALA A 79 8.63 3.35 20.51
N ASP A 80 8.41 2.91 19.27
CA ASP A 80 8.04 3.79 18.17
C ASP A 80 6.54 3.99 18.03
N LYS A 81 5.70 3.25 18.77
CA LYS A 81 4.23 3.26 18.63
C LYS A 81 3.59 4.66 18.59
N LYS A 82 4.19 5.65 19.28
CA LYS A 82 3.69 7.03 19.32
C LYS A 82 4.25 7.93 18.22
N LYS A 83 5.35 7.54 17.56
CA LYS A 83 5.99 8.32 16.51
C LYS A 83 5.08 8.41 15.27
N ALA A 84 5.11 9.57 14.63
CA ALA A 84 4.49 9.75 13.32
C ALA A 84 5.11 8.74 12.34
N GLY A 85 4.28 8.06 11.55
CA GLY A 85 4.74 7.03 10.62
C GLY A 85 5.11 5.68 11.24
N SER A 86 4.89 5.46 12.55
CA SER A 86 5.00 4.10 13.10
C SER A 86 3.95 3.17 12.50
N TYR A 87 4.23 1.86 12.49
CA TYR A 87 3.32 0.84 11.98
C TYR A 87 1.92 0.92 12.64
N TYR A 88 1.89 1.21 13.95
CA TYR A 88 0.62 1.37 14.66
C TYR A 88 -0.15 2.59 14.14
N LYS A 89 0.54 3.72 13.92
CA LYS A 89 -0.07 4.99 13.53
C LYS A 89 -0.62 4.96 12.11
N ILE A 90 0.11 4.39 11.16
CA ILE A 90 -0.34 4.27 9.76
C ILE A 90 -1.54 3.33 9.59
N VAL A 91 -1.81 2.46 10.57
CA VAL A 91 -2.99 1.57 10.56
C VAL A 91 -4.17 2.20 11.34
N HIS A 92 -3.90 2.81 12.50
CA HIS A 92 -4.95 3.09 13.50
C HIS A 92 -5.33 4.57 13.67
N ASP A 93 -4.58 5.52 13.11
CA ASP A 93 -4.96 6.92 13.27
C ASP A 93 -6.30 7.19 12.61
N LYS A 94 -7.18 7.95 13.28
CA LYS A 94 -8.55 8.23 12.79
C LYS A 94 -8.60 9.28 11.69
N LYS A 95 -7.44 9.82 11.31
CA LYS A 95 -7.25 10.81 10.26
C LYS A 95 -6.16 10.27 9.33
N PRO A 96 -6.16 10.67 8.05
CA PRO A 96 -5.06 10.37 7.15
C PRO A 96 -3.71 10.79 7.75
N GLY A 97 -2.64 10.10 7.32
CA GLY A 97 -1.28 10.44 7.68
C GLY A 97 -0.89 11.85 7.20
N LYS A 98 0.27 12.34 7.62
CA LYS A 98 0.76 13.67 7.21
C LYS A 98 0.90 13.83 5.68
N SER A 99 1.13 12.73 4.96
CA SER A 99 1.21 12.67 3.50
C SER A 99 -0.16 12.63 2.81
N GLY A 100 -1.27 12.71 3.55
CA GLY A 100 -2.62 12.59 3.00
C GLY A 100 -3.09 11.15 2.75
N ILE A 101 -2.21 10.16 2.95
CA ILE A 101 -2.52 8.74 2.77
C ILE A 101 -3.49 8.29 3.86
N ALA A 102 -4.61 7.68 3.45
CA ALA A 102 -5.57 7.13 4.38
C ALA A 102 -4.96 5.97 5.18
N THR A 103 -5.16 5.98 6.49
CA THR A 103 -4.95 4.80 7.32
C THR A 103 -6.15 3.85 7.16
N CYS A 104 -5.97 2.59 7.56
CA CYS A 104 -7.06 1.61 7.59
C CYS A 104 -8.27 2.14 8.37
N VAL A 105 -8.06 2.66 9.58
CA VAL A 105 -9.14 3.15 10.45
C VAL A 105 -9.75 4.45 9.94
N SER A 106 -8.98 5.33 9.28
CA SER A 106 -9.52 6.57 8.72
C SER A 106 -10.47 6.30 7.55
N CYS A 107 -10.07 5.47 6.58
CA CYS A 107 -10.93 5.07 5.47
C CYS A 107 -12.14 4.27 5.95
N HIS A 108 -11.93 3.27 6.82
CA HIS A 108 -13.03 2.48 7.39
C HIS A 108 -14.06 3.30 8.16
N LYS A 109 -13.66 4.42 8.76
CA LYS A 109 -14.59 5.34 9.42
C LYS A 109 -15.49 6.05 8.41
N GLU A 110 -14.95 6.39 7.25
CA GLU A 110 -15.69 7.01 6.15
C GLU A 110 -16.66 6.00 5.52
N VAL A 111 -16.16 4.80 5.17
CA VAL A 111 -16.97 3.68 4.65
C VAL A 111 -18.10 3.31 5.61
N ALA A 112 -17.82 3.23 6.93
CA ALA A 112 -18.85 2.91 7.92
C ALA A 112 -19.90 4.03 8.11
N GLY A 113 -19.58 5.27 7.74
CA GLY A 113 -20.49 6.42 7.79
C GLY A 113 -21.19 6.58 9.15
N LYS A 114 -22.52 6.42 9.17
CA LYS A 114 -23.36 6.47 10.39
C LYS A 114 -23.81 5.09 10.89
N ASP A 115 -23.56 4.03 10.13
CA ASP A 115 -24.00 2.66 10.46
C ASP A 115 -23.23 2.13 11.68
N LYS A 116 -23.96 1.75 12.72
CA LYS A 116 -23.38 1.26 13.99
C LYS A 116 -22.75 -0.12 13.84
N ALA A 117 -23.35 -1.01 13.05
CA ALA A 117 -22.83 -2.34 12.80
C ALA A 117 -21.53 -2.27 11.98
N GLN A 118 -21.50 -1.45 10.93
CA GLN A 118 -20.30 -1.20 10.13
C GLN A 118 -19.21 -0.51 10.95
N LYS A 119 -19.55 0.47 11.79
CA LYS A 119 -18.57 1.07 12.73
C LYS A 119 -17.94 0.03 13.63
N LYS A 120 -18.74 -0.88 14.19
CA LYS A 120 -18.23 -1.96 15.05
C LYS A 120 -17.35 -2.93 14.25
N ALA A 121 -17.79 -3.32 13.06
CA ALA A 121 -17.11 -4.27 12.21
C ALA A 121 -15.77 -3.75 11.65
N LEU A 122 -15.71 -2.49 11.24
CA LEU A 122 -14.58 -1.92 10.50
C LEU A 122 -13.61 -1.09 11.36
N THR A 123 -14.09 -0.49 12.46
CA THR A 123 -13.26 0.41 13.31
C THR A 123 -13.10 -0.08 14.75
N GLY A 124 -13.77 -1.18 15.11
CA GLY A 124 -13.72 -1.73 16.46
C GLY A 124 -12.34 -2.27 16.84
N CYS A 125 -11.87 -1.97 18.05
CA CYS A 125 -10.59 -2.48 18.56
C CYS A 125 -10.59 -3.97 18.94
N LYS A 126 -11.78 -4.56 19.10
CA LYS A 126 -12.05 -5.97 19.48
C LYS A 126 -13.41 -6.37 18.91
N LYS A 127 -13.64 -7.67 18.67
CA LYS A 127 -14.85 -8.18 18.01
C LYS A 127 -15.15 -7.42 16.72
N SER A 128 -14.12 -7.16 15.92
CA SER A 128 -14.19 -6.52 14.61
C SER A 128 -13.69 -7.49 13.54
N LYS A 129 -13.79 -7.13 12.27
CA LYS A 129 -13.26 -7.95 11.18
C LYS A 129 -11.74 -8.05 11.18
N CYS A 130 -11.04 -7.11 11.83
CA CYS A 130 -9.58 -7.13 11.95
C CYS A 130 -9.12 -7.81 13.25
N HIS A 131 -9.78 -7.51 14.37
CA HIS A 131 -9.46 -8.04 15.68
C HIS A 131 -10.69 -8.75 16.26
N SER A 132 -10.84 -10.03 15.91
CA SER A 132 -11.88 -10.92 16.43
C SER A 132 -11.78 -11.09 17.94
#